data_AF-A0A969VWX6-F1
#
_entry.id   AF-A0A969VWX6-F1
#
_cell.length_a   1.000
_cell.length_b   1.000
_cell.length_c   1.000
_cell.angle_alpha   90.00
_cell.angle_beta   90.00
_cell.angle_gamma   90.00
#
_symmetry.space_group_name_H-M   'P 1'
#
loop_
_entity.id
_entity.type
_entity.pdbx_description
1 polymer ?
#
loop_
_entity_poly.entity_id
_entity_poly.type
_entity_poly.pdbx_seq_one_letter_code
_entity_poly.pdbx_strand_id
1 'polypeptide(L)' 'GIGKTETKQIFIDGKFLARAMMPVSLSYDHRIIDGAEAARFCQDI' A
#
# COMPACT_ATOMS: atom_id res chain seq x y z
N GLY A 1 -8.15 -5.88 2.98
CA GLY A 1 -7.94 -6.10 4.42
C GLY A 1 -6.84 -5.21 4.95
N ILE A 2 -6.76 -5.07 6.27
CA ILE A 2 -5.72 -4.30 6.95
C ILE A 2 -4.91 -5.29 7.79
N GLY A 3 -3.59 -5.32 7.59
CA GLY A 3 -2.68 -6.14 8.39
C GLY A 3 -2.07 -5.35 9.55
N LYS A 4 -1.31 -6.05 10.39
CA LYS A 4 -0.65 -5.44 11.55
C LYS A 4 0.44 -4.47 11.10
N THR A 5 0.56 -3.34 11.79
CA THR A 5 1.65 -2.37 11.58
C THR A 5 2.99 -2.98 12.00
N GLU A 6 3.99 -2.84 11.14
CA GLU A 6 5.36 -3.31 11.36
C GLU A 6 6.36 -2.18 11.10
N THR A 7 7.44 -2.11 11.88
CA THR A 7 8.53 -1.16 11.61
C THR A 7 9.45 -1.74 10.54
N LYS A 8 9.58 -1.05 9.41
CA LYS A 8 10.44 -1.44 8.28
C LYS A 8 11.45 -0.35 7.98
N GLN A 9 12.62 -0.77 7.50
CA GLN A 9 13.65 0.15 7.03
C GLN A 9 13.36 0.50 5.56
N ILE A 10 13.10 1.78 5.29
CA ILE A 10 12.72 2.29 3.97
C ILE A 10 13.81 3.24 3.49
N PHE A 11 14.17 3.13 2.22
CA PHE A 11 15.11 4.05 1.57
C PHE A 11 14.34 5.24 0.99
N ILE A 12 14.58 6.44 1.50
CA ILE A 12 13.94 7.68 1.09
C ILE A 12 15.02 8.76 0.99
N ASP A 13 15.04 9.50 -0.13
CA ASP A 13 15.95 10.62 -0.36
C ASP A 13 17.43 10.32 -0.07
N GLY A 14 17.89 9.13 -0.48
CA GLY A 14 19.29 8.72 -0.30
C GLY A 14 19.65 8.19 1.09
N LYS A 15 18.69 8.04 2.01
CA LYS A 15 18.92 7.57 3.39
C LYS A 15 17.98 6.43 3.77
N PHE A 16 18.44 5.54 4.63
CA PHE A 16 17.59 4.53 5.25
C PHE A 16 16.95 5.08 6.53
N LEU A 17 15.62 5.08 6.58
CA LEU A 17 14.83 5.52 7.73
C LEU A 17 13.95 4.38 8.21
N ALA A 18 13.83 4.20 9.54
CA ALA A 18 12.86 3.29 10.11
C ALA A 18 11.48 3.97 10.11
N ARG A 19 10.49 3.35 9.45
CA ARG A 19 9.09 3.79 9.46
C ARG A 19 8.16 2.66 9.84
N ALA A 20 7.12 2.99 10.60
CA ALA A 20 5.99 2.09 10.82
C ALA A 20 5.15 2.03 9.54
N MET A 21 5.05 0.84 8.95
CA MET A 21 4.30 0.58 7.71
C MET A 21 3.15 -0.36 8.03
N MET A 22 1.95 -0.03 7.55
CA MET A 22 0.77 -0.87 7.69
C MET A 22 0.41 -1.48 6.33
N PRO A 23 0.44 -2.82 6.18
CA PRO A 23 0.07 -3.44 4.93
C PRO A 23 -1.45 -3.38 4.74
N VAL A 24 -1.86 -2.90 3.57
CA VAL A 24 -3.25 -2.87 3.12
C VAL A 24 -3.40 -3.74 1.88
N SER A 25 -4.52 -4.46 1.78
CA SER A 25 -4.89 -5.26 0.63
C SER A 25 -6.26 -4.85 0.13
N LEU A 26 -6.43 -4.79 -1.19
CA LEU A 26 -7.72 -4.51 -1.81
C LEU A 26 -8.15 -5.73 -2.62
N SER A 27 -9.34 -6.24 -2.28
CA SER A 27 -10.01 -7.25 -3.10
C SER A 27 -11.16 -6.56 -3.82
N TYR A 28 -11.13 -6.62 -5.15
CA TYR A 28 -12.11 -5.97 -6.02
C TYR A 28 -12.51 -6.91 -7.15
N ASP A 29 -13.70 -6.71 -7.71
CA ASP A 29 -14.21 -7.51 -8.81
C ASP A 29 -13.72 -6.93 -10.15
N HIS A 30 -12.78 -7.64 -10.78
CA HIS A 30 -12.19 -7.26 -12.08
C HIS A 30 -13.20 -7.18 -13.23
N ARG A 31 -14.42 -7.70 -13.06
CA ARG A 31 -15.49 -7.57 -14.07
C ARG A 31 -16.08 -6.17 -14.09
N ILE A 32 -15.91 -5.42 -13.00
CA ILE A 32 -16.53 -4.11 -12.76
C ILE A 32 -15.47 -3.02 -12.69
N ILE A 33 -14.33 -3.29 -12.04
CA ILE A 33 -13.26 -2.30 -11.79
C ILE A 33 -11.97 -2.79 -12.43
N ASP A 34 -11.34 -1.93 -13.24
CA ASP A 34 -10.04 -2.21 -13.82
C ASP A 34 -8.91 -2.09 -12.77
N GLY A 35 -7.83 -2.85 -12.98
CA GLY A 35 -6.68 -2.83 -12.09
C GLY A 35 -6.01 -1.46 -11.98
N ALA A 36 -6.08 -0.62 -13.02
CA ALA A 36 -5.56 0.74 -12.96
C ALA A 36 -6.37 1.64 -12.01
N GLU A 37 -7.70 1.47 -11.95
CA GLU A 37 -8.54 2.19 -11.00
C GLU A 37 -8.33 1.68 -9.57
N ALA A 38 -8.24 0.37 -9.40
CA ALA A 38 -7.97 -0.23 -8.09
C ALA A 38 -6.60 0.20 -7.53
N ALA A 39 -5.56 0.30 -8.36
CA ALA A 39 -4.25 0.78 -7.96
C ALA A 39 -4.28 2.27 -7.55
N ARG A 40 -5.01 3.11 -8.28
CA ARG A 40 -5.22 4.51 -7.91
C ARG A 40 -5.93 4.65 -6.57
N PHE A 41 -6.99 3.88 -6.35
CA PHE A 41 -7.69 3.86 -5.08
C PHE A 41 -6.77 3.50 -3.90
N CYS A 42 -5.87 2.52 -4.07
CA CYS A 42 -4.88 2.18 -3.05
C CYS A 42 -3.79 3.24 -2.83
N GLN A 43 -3.57 4.15 -3.79
CA GLN A 43 -2.58 5.23 -3.70
C GLN A 43 -3.14 6.49 -3.03
N ASP A 44 -4.45 6.73 -3.19
CA ASP A 44 -5.15 7.91 -2.65
C ASP A 44 -5.56 7.75 -1.17
N ILE A 45 -5.54 6.52 -0.65
CA ILE A 45 -5.83 6.18 0.76
C ILE A 45 -4.57 6.26 1.62
#